data_AF-A0A6N7C8W3-F1
#
_entry.id   AF-A0A6N7C8W3-F1
#
_cell.length_a   1.000
_cell.length_b   1.000
_cell.length_c   1.000
_cell.angle_alpha   90.00
_cell.angle_beta   90.00
_cell.angle_gamma   90.00
#
_symmetry.space_group_name_H-M   'P 1'
#
loop_
_entity.id
_entity.type
_entity.pdbx_description
1 polymer ?
#
loop_
_entity_poly.entity_id
_entity_poly.type
_entity_poly.pdbx_seq_one_letter_code
_entity_poly.pdbx_strand_id
1 'polypeptide(L)'
;MGRAVSSRQTAARRRVEDALAGRLPLGELGIEEGMVFDAEIDAAIEEQLATTDYGGTLAARGVTTVALSEDGQLTEYRPDGTHSVLRE
;
A
#
# COMPACT_ATOMS: atom_id res chain seq x y z
N MET A 1 7.95 -29.38 -24.40
CA MET A 1 6.92 -28.34 -24.15
C MET A 1 7.01 -27.76 -22.73
N GLY A 2 7.02 -28.55 -21.65
CA GLY A 2 7.03 -28.01 -20.28
C GLY A 2 8.21 -27.10 -19.89
N ARG A 3 9.46 -27.44 -20.29
CA ARG A 3 10.65 -26.66 -19.89
C ARG A 3 10.69 -25.23 -20.45
N ALA A 4 10.23 -25.02 -21.68
CA ALA A 4 10.21 -23.72 -22.33
C ALA A 4 9.15 -22.78 -21.73
N VAL A 5 8.02 -23.34 -21.28
CA VAL A 5 6.98 -22.59 -20.58
C VAL A 5 7.44 -22.21 -19.17
N SER A 6 8.06 -23.15 -18.44
CA SER A 6 8.64 -22.86 -17.12
C SER A 6 9.73 -21.79 -17.16
N SER A 7 10.60 -21.81 -18.18
CA SER A 7 11.63 -20.77 -18.34
C SER A 7 11.03 -19.40 -18.63
N ARG A 8 9.95 -19.35 -19.43
CA ARG A 8 9.25 -18.09 -19.75
C ARG A 8 8.56 -17.51 -18.52
N GLN A 9 7.85 -18.32 -17.74
CA GLN A 9 7.23 -17.88 -16.48
C GLN A 9 8.27 -17.39 -15.47
N THR A 10 9.41 -18.09 -15.35
CA THR A 10 10.49 -17.67 -14.44
C THR A 10 11.11 -16.34 -14.88
N ALA A 11 11.29 -16.12 -16.18
CA ALA A 11 11.80 -14.86 -16.71
C ALA A 11 10.82 -13.70 -16.49
N ALA A 12 9.53 -13.91 -16.73
CA ALA A 12 8.49 -12.90 -16.47
C ALA A 12 8.43 -12.51 -14.99
N ARG A 13 8.48 -13.49 -14.08
CA ARG A 13 8.50 -13.23 -12.63
C ARG A 13 9.70 -12.38 -12.22
N ARG A 14 10.90 -12.72 -12.69
CA ARG A 14 12.11 -11.94 -12.38
C ARG A 14 12.03 -10.50 -12.88
N ARG A 15 11.45 -10.26 -14.05
CA ARG A 15 11.27 -8.91 -14.59
C ARG A 15 10.36 -8.06 -13.71
N VAL A 16 9.25 -8.62 -13.22
CA VAL A 16 8.37 -7.94 -12.25
C VAL A 16 9.12 -7.65 -10.95
N GLU A 17 9.87 -8.61 -10.41
CA GLU A 17 10.68 -8.42 -9.20
C GLU A 17 11.77 -7.34 -9.38
N ASP A 18 12.38 -7.26 -10.55
CA ASP A 18 13.34 -6.20 -10.89
C ASP A 18 12.67 -4.83 -11.03
N ALA A 19 11.46 -4.76 -11.58
CA ALA A 19 10.67 -3.52 -11.65
C ALA A 19 10.24 -3.04 -10.26
N LEU A 20 9.74 -3.93 -9.40
CA LEU A 20 9.40 -3.62 -8.00
C LEU A 20 10.61 -3.10 -7.21
N ALA A 21 11.81 -3.62 -7.52
CA ALA A 21 13.04 -3.15 -6.91
C ALA A 21 13.68 -1.93 -7.61
N GLY A 22 13.03 -1.36 -8.63
CA GLY A 22 13.52 -0.20 -9.38
C GLY A 22 14.74 -0.47 -10.26
N ARG A 23 15.05 -1.75 -10.54
CA ARG A 23 16.16 -2.17 -11.41
C ARG A 23 15.76 -2.28 -12.89
N LEU A 24 14.47 -2.39 -13.18
CA LEU A 24 13.91 -2.42 -14.53
C LEU A 24 12.95 -1.24 -14.72
N PRO A 25 13.08 -0.43 -15.79
CA PRO A 25 12.10 0.61 -16.09
C PRO A 25 10.71 0.03 -16.37
N LEU A 26 9.65 0.63 -15.82
CA LEU A 26 8.27 0.15 -16.00
C LEU A 26 7.83 0.09 -17.47
N GLY A 27 8.34 0.99 -18.31
CA GLY A 27 8.07 1.00 -19.75
C GLY A 27 8.64 -0.20 -20.51
N GLU A 28 9.49 -1.00 -19.88
CA GLU A 28 10.00 -2.26 -20.45
C GLU A 28 9.16 -3.48 -20.08
N LEU A 29 8.17 -3.35 -19.18
CA LEU A 29 7.26 -4.44 -18.85
C LEU A 29 6.29 -4.73 -20.00
N GLY A 30 6.04 -6.01 -20.26
CA GLY A 30 4.90 -6.42 -21.08
C GLY A 30 3.56 -6.17 -20.37
N ILE A 31 2.45 -6.25 -21.10
CA ILE A 31 1.10 -6.01 -20.55
C ILE A 31 0.80 -6.92 -19.35
N GLU A 32 1.09 -8.22 -19.45
CA GLU A 32 0.86 -9.18 -18.35
C GLU A 32 1.77 -8.89 -17.15
N GLU A 33 3.03 -8.52 -17.39
CA GLU A 33 3.98 -8.20 -16.33
C GLU A 33 3.57 -6.91 -15.61
N GLY A 34 3.05 -5.92 -16.33
CA GLY A 34 2.51 -4.67 -15.78
C GLY A 34 1.31 -4.91 -14.88
N MET A 35 0.35 -5.74 -15.29
CA MET A 35 -0.82 -6.09 -14.45
C MET A 35 -0.40 -6.77 -13.14
N VAL A 36 0.59 -7.67 -13.18
CA VAL A 36 1.12 -8.32 -11.97
C VAL A 36 1.84 -7.29 -11.10
N PHE A 37 2.66 -6.42 -11.70
CA PHE A 37 3.33 -5.33 -10.97
C PHE A 37 2.31 -4.43 -10.23
N ASP A 38 1.25 -3.98 -10.90
CA ASP A 38 0.23 -3.12 -10.30
C ASP A 38 -0.48 -3.83 -9.12
N ALA A 39 -0.82 -5.11 -9.29
CA ALA A 39 -1.45 -5.90 -8.23
C ALA A 39 -0.54 -6.09 -6.99
N GLU A 40 0.77 -6.24 -7.19
CA GLU A 40 1.75 -6.33 -6.10
C GLU A 40 1.91 -4.98 -5.37
N ILE A 41 1.86 -3.87 -6.11
CA ILE A 41 1.87 -2.53 -5.52
C ILE A 41 0.60 -2.28 -4.69
N ASP A 42 -0.57 -2.60 -5.23
CA ASP A 42 -1.85 -2.44 -4.52
C ASP A 42 -1.85 -3.28 -3.23
N ALA A 43 -1.44 -4.54 -3.31
CA ALA A 43 -1.34 -5.41 -2.13
C ALA A 43 -0.35 -4.87 -1.09
N ALA A 44 0.81 -4.38 -1.52
CA ALA A 44 1.80 -3.78 -0.62
C ALA A 44 1.29 -2.49 0.04
N ILE A 45 0.50 -1.69 -0.67
CA ILE A 45 -0.16 -0.49 -0.11
C ILE A 45 -1.21 -0.89 0.90
N GLU A 46 -2.08 -1.85 0.59
CA GLU A 46 -3.11 -2.33 1.51
C GLU A 46 -2.50 -2.90 2.80
N GLU A 47 -1.45 -3.72 2.69
CA GLU A 47 -0.74 -4.28 3.84
C GLU A 47 -0.09 -3.19 4.71
N GLN A 48 0.55 -2.20 4.07
CA GLN A 48 1.15 -1.07 4.79
C GLN A 48 0.10 -0.20 5.46
N LEU A 49 -1.02 0.10 4.79
CA LEU A 49 -2.11 0.89 5.36
C LEU A 49 -2.77 0.19 6.55
N ALA A 50 -2.93 -1.13 6.48
CA ALA A 50 -3.49 -1.91 7.58
C ALA A 50 -2.62 -1.92 8.84
N THR A 51 -1.31 -1.73 8.70
CA THR A 51 -0.34 -1.83 9.80
C THR A 51 0.25 -0.50 10.25
N THR A 52 0.09 0.56 9.45
CA THR A 52 0.66 1.88 9.75
C THR A 52 -0.23 2.67 10.70
N ASP A 53 0.33 3.11 11.84
CA ASP A 53 -0.30 4.11 12.70
C ASP A 53 -0.19 5.52 12.09
N TYR A 54 -1.09 5.79 11.14
CA TYR A 54 -1.15 7.08 10.47
C TYR A 54 -1.57 8.20 11.44
N GLY A 55 -2.42 7.88 12.42
CA GLY A 55 -2.85 8.79 13.46
C GLY A 55 -1.68 9.27 14.31
N GLY A 56 -0.86 8.35 14.83
CA GLY A 56 0.35 8.65 15.57
C GLY A 56 1.37 9.44 14.76
N THR A 57 1.54 9.09 13.48
CA THR A 57 2.44 9.82 12.56
C THR A 57 2.01 11.29 12.38
N LEU A 58 0.71 11.56 12.25
CA LEU A 58 0.17 12.90 12.10
C LEU A 58 0.17 13.67 13.44
N ALA A 59 -0.14 13.00 14.54
CA ALA A 59 -0.05 13.59 15.88
C ALA A 59 1.37 14.07 16.20
N ALA A 60 2.40 13.28 15.87
CA ALA A 60 3.81 13.67 16.02
C ALA A 60 4.18 14.91 15.19
N ARG A 61 3.41 15.25 14.16
CA ARG A 61 3.57 16.46 13.33
C ARG A 61 2.70 17.63 13.81
N GLY A 62 2.00 17.49 14.93
CA GLY A 62 1.09 18.53 15.44
C GLY A 62 -0.24 18.61 14.71
N VAL A 63 -0.63 17.56 13.98
CA VAL A 63 -1.88 17.53 13.20
C VAL A 63 -2.99 16.84 14.00
N THR A 64 -4.11 17.53 14.18
CA THR A 64 -5.36 16.94 14.68
C THR A 64 -6.00 16.10 13.59
N THR A 65 -6.36 14.86 13.92
CA THR A 65 -7.04 13.94 12.99
C THR A 65 -8.46 13.66 13.45
N VAL A 66 -9.34 13.32 12.51
CA VAL A 66 -10.69 12.86 12.80
C VAL A 66 -10.88 11.51 12.12
N ALA A 67 -11.32 10.51 12.88
CA ALA A 67 -11.63 9.18 12.35
C ALA A 67 -13.10 8.84 12.55
N LEU A 68 -13.68 8.16 11.57
CA LEU A 68 -15.03 7.58 11.64
C LEU A 68 -14.92 6.15 12.18
N SER A 69 -15.64 5.84 13.26
CA SER A 69 -15.73 4.48 13.79
C SER A 69 -16.75 3.64 13.02
N GLU A 70 -16.73 2.33 13.24
CA GLU A 70 -17.70 1.38 12.69
C GLU A 70 -19.15 1.69 13.14
N ASP A 71 -19.31 2.28 14.32
CA ASP A 71 -20.60 2.75 14.85
C ASP A 71 -21.07 4.07 14.22
N GLY A 72 -20.30 4.62 13.27
CA GLY A 72 -20.59 5.90 12.62
C GLY A 72 -20.25 7.12 13.47
N GLN A 73 -19.43 6.99 14.52
CA GLN A 73 -19.03 8.11 15.37
C GLN A 73 -17.75 8.77 14.85
N LEU A 74 -17.75 10.11 14.80
CA LEU A 74 -16.54 10.88 14.53
C LEU A 74 -15.78 11.11 15.84
N THR A 75 -14.51 10.71 15.88
CA THR A 75 -13.62 10.98 17.02
C THR A 75 -12.47 11.88 16.57
N GLU A 76 -12.33 13.03 17.22
CA GLU A 76 -11.17 13.92 17.09
C GLU A 76 -10.02 13.38 17.95
N TYR A 77 -8.83 13.24 17.38
CA TYR A 77 -7.59 12.90 18.06
C TYR A 77 -6.63 14.08 17.97
N ARG A 78 -6.26 14.62 19.13
CA ARG A 78 -5.39 15.80 19.22
C ARG A 78 -3.92 15.38 19.37
N PRO A 79 -2.98 16.23 18.92
CA PRO A 79 -1.54 15.99 19.07
C PRO A 79 -1.05 15.84 20.51
N ASP A 80 -1.80 16.35 21.49
CA ASP A 80 -1.50 16.23 22.92
C ASP A 80 -1.91 14.88 23.54
N GLY A 81 -2.42 13.95 22.71
CA GLY A 81 -2.87 12.62 23.11
C GLY A 81 -4.30 12.58 23.63
N THR A 82 -4.97 13.72 23.73
CA THR A 82 -6.40 13.76 24.07
C THR A 82 -7.27 13.41 22.86
N HIS A 83 -8.44 12.85 23.11
CA HIS A 83 -9.43 12.56 22.07
C HIS A 83 -10.84 12.85 22.57
N SER A 84 -11.73 13.22 21.65
CA SER A 84 -13.13 13.50 21.97
C SER A 84 -14.05 13.08 20.83
N VAL A 85 -15.17 12.46 21.18
CA VAL A 85 -16.25 12.20 20.22
C VAL A 85 -16.89 13.52 19.83
N LEU A 86 -16.94 13.79 18.53
CA LEU A 86 -17.62 14.94 17.96
C LEU A 86 -19.12 14.66 17.93
N ARG A 87 -19.91 15.61 18.41
CA ARG A 87 -21.37 15.62 18.27
C ARG A 87 -21.73 16.84 17.44
N GLU A 88 -22.64 16.66 16.48
CA GLU A 88 -23.26 17.77 15.74
C GLU A 88 -24.09 18.68 16.65
#